data_AF-A0A382W5M7-F1
#
_entry.id   AF-A0A382W5M7-F1
#
_cell.length_a   1.000
_cell.length_b   1.000
_cell.length_c   1.000
_cell.angle_alpha   90.00
_cell.angle_beta   90.00
_cell.angle_gamma   90.00
#
_symmetry.space_group_name_H-M   'P 1'
#
loop_
_entity.id
_entity.type
_entity.pdbx_description
1 polymer ?
#
loop_
_entity_poly.entity_id
_entity_poly.type
_entity_poly.pdbx_seq_one_letter_code
_entity_poly.pdbx_strand_id
1 'polypeptide(L)'
;MASKKGIGVTIAFLVGVVAASFLVYLIPEDTTMKIVVSDFEKYLDITKEKAMLESVSIDESFEKLMEKKMSPNEYIGIAKVSSSQINSLIIELTDSGATQEWVESYVNYIGALKKLNEKITETIVVANLMNGDDNSNSINEIIAKIHQLET
;
A
#
# COMPACT_ATOMS: atom_id res chain seq x y z
N MET A 1 12.20 -40.82 -50.33
CA MET A 1 13.07 -41.25 -49.20
C MET A 1 13.63 -40.01 -48.52
N ALA A 2 13.18 -39.69 -47.31
CA ALA A 2 13.74 -38.56 -46.56
C ALA A 2 15.19 -38.87 -46.16
N SER A 3 16.14 -38.06 -46.63
CA SER A 3 17.56 -38.23 -46.34
C SER A 3 17.79 -38.07 -44.83
N LYS A 4 18.38 -39.09 -44.19
CA LYS A 4 18.73 -39.08 -42.75
C LYS A 4 19.57 -37.87 -42.33
N LYS A 5 20.23 -37.20 -43.28
CA LYS A 5 21.04 -35.99 -43.05
C LYS A 5 20.19 -34.74 -42.80
N GLY A 6 18.98 -34.65 -43.36
CA GLY A 6 18.09 -33.48 -43.18
C GLY A 6 17.42 -33.45 -41.80
N ILE A 7 17.04 -34.62 -41.27
CA ILE A 7 16.36 -34.76 -39.97
C ILE A 7 17.26 -34.27 -38.82
N GLY A 8 18.56 -34.59 -38.86
CA GLY A 8 19.50 -34.13 -37.82
C GLY A 8 19.65 -32.61 -37.76
N VAL A 9 19.65 -31.94 -38.92
CA VAL A 9 19.74 -30.47 -39.00
C VAL A 9 18.47 -29.81 -38.47
N THR A 10 17.30 -30.34 -38.82
CA THR A 10 16.01 -29.81 -38.33
C THR A 10 15.87 -29.99 -36.82
N ILE A 11 16.27 -31.13 -36.26
CA ILE A 11 16.23 -31.37 -34.81
C ILE A 11 17.19 -30.44 -34.07
N ALA A 12 18.42 -30.27 -34.57
CA ALA A 12 19.39 -29.35 -33.96
C ALA A 12 18.90 -27.90 -33.97
N PHE A 13 18.27 -27.46 -35.06
CA PHE A 13 17.69 -26.11 -35.15
C PHE A 13 16.53 -25.93 -34.18
N LEU A 14 15.61 -26.89 -34.09
CA LEU A 14 14.48 -26.83 -33.16
C LEU A 14 14.92 -26.80 -31.69
N VAL A 15 15.89 -27.63 -31.30
CA VAL A 15 16.42 -27.63 -29.93
C VAL A 15 17.16 -26.32 -29.62
N GLY A 16 17.92 -25.77 -30.57
CA GLY A 16 18.62 -24.49 -30.42
C GLY A 16 17.66 -23.31 -30.22
N VAL A 17 16.58 -23.25 -31.01
CA VAL A 17 15.55 -22.19 -30.88
C VAL A 17 14.83 -22.31 -29.54
N VAL A 18 14.42 -23.51 -29.12
CA VAL A 18 13.73 -23.73 -27.84
C VAL A 18 14.63 -23.35 -26.65
N ALA A 19 15.90 -23.74 -26.68
CA ALA A 19 16.84 -23.38 -25.62
C ALA A 19 17.09 -21.86 -25.56
N ALA A 20 17.27 -21.20 -26.70
CA ALA A 20 17.46 -19.76 -26.76
C ALA A 20 16.22 -18.98 -26.29
N SER A 21 15.01 -19.46 -26.62
CA SER A 21 13.76 -18.85 -26.16
C SER A 21 13.59 -18.95 -24.63
N PHE A 22 14.09 -20.01 -24.00
CA PHE A 22 14.08 -20.14 -22.53
C PHE A 22 15.04 -19.18 -21.83
N LEU A 23 16.15 -18.77 -22.47
CA LEU A 23 17.11 -17.84 -21.89
C LEU A 23 16.55 -16.43 -21.69
N VAL A 24 15.53 -16.02 -22.47
CA VAL A 24 14.84 -14.72 -22.28
C VAL A 24 14.15 -14.67 -20.91
N TYR A 25 13.64 -15.80 -20.41
CA TYR A 25 13.01 -15.90 -19.09
C TYR A 25 14.01 -15.87 -17.92
N LEU A 26 15.30 -16.06 -18.20
CA LEU A 26 16.39 -16.01 -17.20
C LEU A 26 17.01 -14.61 -17.08
N ILE A 27 16.70 -13.69 -17.99
CA ILE A 27 17.02 -12.28 -17.82
C ILE A 27 16.04 -11.79 -16.75
N PRO A 28 16.51 -11.36 -15.56
CA PRO A 28 15.62 -10.80 -14.56
C PRO A 28 14.91 -9.61 -15.19
N GLU A 29 13.61 -9.77 -15.39
CA GLU A 29 12.76 -8.70 -15.88
C GLU A 29 12.69 -7.67 -14.75
N ASP A 30 13.39 -6.54 -14.94
CA ASP A 30 13.25 -5.37 -14.07
C ASP A 30 11.86 -4.77 -14.32
N THR A 31 10.86 -5.47 -13.79
CA THR A 31 9.44 -5.14 -13.80
C THR A 31 9.09 -4.17 -12.68
N THR A 32 10.10 -3.53 -12.06
CA THR A 32 9.81 -2.38 -11.20
C THR A 32 9.22 -1.30 -12.11
N MET A 33 7.90 -1.15 -12.05
CA MET A 33 7.18 -0.03 -12.65
C MET A 33 7.74 1.24 -12.02
N LYS A 34 8.74 1.84 -12.67
CA LYS A 34 9.24 3.16 -12.27
C LYS A 34 8.19 4.18 -12.65
N ILE A 35 7.39 4.60 -11.68
CA ILE A 35 6.55 5.78 -11.81
C ILE A 35 7.51 6.95 -11.96
N VAL A 36 7.72 7.42 -13.19
CA VAL A 36 8.53 8.62 -13.44
C VAL A 36 7.64 9.82 -13.14
N VAL A 37 7.73 10.31 -11.90
CA VAL A 37 7.09 11.57 -11.51
C VAL A 37 7.91 12.71 -12.11
N SER A 38 7.36 13.41 -13.09
CA SER A 38 8.01 14.57 -13.71
C SER A 38 7.82 15.86 -12.92
N ASP A 39 6.76 15.91 -12.09
CA ASP A 39 6.36 17.07 -11.28
C ASP A 39 6.14 16.62 -9.83
N PHE A 40 7.22 16.66 -9.05
CA PHE A 40 7.24 16.15 -7.68
C PHE A 40 6.40 17.00 -6.72
N GLU A 41 6.28 18.30 -6.96
CA GLU A 41 5.44 19.20 -6.16
C GLU A 41 3.98 18.81 -6.31
N LYS A 42 3.50 18.79 -7.56
CA LYS A 42 2.11 18.47 -7.86
C LYS A 42 1.73 17.06 -7.42
N TYR A 43 2.64 16.10 -7.61
CA TYR A 43 2.39 14.73 -7.17
C TYR A 43 2.27 14.62 -5.65
N LEU A 44 3.12 15.34 -4.91
CA LEU A 44 3.04 15.41 -3.45
C LEU A 44 1.73 16.08 -3.01
N ASP A 45 1.31 17.16 -3.65
CA ASP A 45 0.06 17.86 -3.30
C ASP A 45 -1.19 17.04 -3.56
N ILE A 46 -1.26 16.34 -4.69
CA ILE A 46 -2.35 15.38 -4.97
C ILE A 46 -2.36 14.26 -3.92
N THR A 47 -1.18 13.79 -3.52
CA THR A 47 -1.06 12.75 -2.49
C THR A 47 -1.55 13.25 -1.12
N LYS A 48 -1.26 14.52 -0.79
CA LYS A 48 -1.80 15.17 0.40
C LYS A 48 -3.32 15.27 0.38
N GLU A 49 -3.89 15.66 -0.75
CA GLU A 49 -5.35 15.78 -0.92
C GLU A 49 -6.04 14.42 -0.73
N LYS A 50 -5.51 13.36 -1.35
CA LYS A 50 -6.03 11.99 -1.19
C LYS A 50 -5.98 11.52 0.26
N ALA A 51 -4.86 11.71 0.94
CA ALA A 51 -4.71 11.30 2.33
C ALA A 51 -5.59 12.13 3.28
N MET A 52 -5.81 13.41 2.99
CA MET A 52 -6.74 14.25 3.76
C MET A 52 -8.17 13.74 3.61
N LEU A 53 -8.61 13.42 2.40
CA LEU A 53 -9.93 12.84 2.16
C LEU A 53 -10.11 11.52 2.92
N GLU A 54 -9.08 10.66 2.89
CA GLU A 54 -9.10 9.40 3.61
C GLU A 54 -9.14 9.59 5.13
N SER A 55 -8.36 10.56 5.65
CA SER A 55 -8.36 10.92 7.07
C SER A 55 -9.73 11.41 7.55
N VAL A 56 -10.38 12.27 6.79
CA VAL A 56 -11.73 12.78 7.13
C VAL A 56 -12.74 11.62 7.10
N SER A 57 -12.69 10.78 6.08
CA SER A 57 -13.57 9.61 5.94
C SER A 57 -13.44 8.64 7.12
N ILE A 58 -12.21 8.35 7.55
CA ILE A 58 -11.97 7.42 8.66
C ILE A 58 -12.34 8.03 10.02
N ASP A 59 -12.10 9.33 10.22
CA ASP A 59 -12.49 10.05 11.43
C ASP A 59 -14.01 10.09 11.59
N GLU A 60 -14.76 10.42 10.53
CA GLU A 60 -16.22 10.38 10.53
C GLU A 60 -16.77 8.97 10.78
N SER A 61 -16.12 7.95 10.21
CA SER A 61 -16.51 6.55 10.42
C SER A 61 -16.24 6.10 11.85
N PHE A 62 -15.15 6.56 12.46
CA PHE A 62 -14.82 6.28 13.85
C PHE A 62 -15.77 6.98 14.80
N GLU A 63 -16.16 8.22 14.53
CA GLU A 63 -17.20 8.93 15.28
C GLU A 63 -18.52 8.14 15.27
N LYS A 64 -18.97 7.69 14.09
CA LYS A 64 -20.18 6.86 13.96
C LYS A 64 -20.08 5.55 14.75
N LEU A 65 -18.90 4.92 14.82
CA LEU A 65 -18.66 3.75 15.66
C LEU A 65 -18.84 4.10 17.15
N MET A 66 -18.22 5.18 17.61
CA MET A 66 -18.27 5.61 19.01
C MET A 66 -19.69 6.00 19.45
N GLU A 67 -20.46 6.61 18.55
CA GLU A 67 -21.88 6.92 18.75
C GLU A 67 -22.81 5.69 18.61
N LYS A 68 -22.27 4.50 18.33
CA LYS A 68 -23.02 3.25 18.07
C LYS A 68 -23.97 3.34 16.87
N LYS A 69 -23.71 4.25 15.93
CA LYS A 69 -24.41 4.40 14.64
C LYS A 69 -23.81 3.50 13.55
N MET A 70 -22.65 2.90 13.81
CA MET A 70 -21.96 1.94 12.94
C MET A 70 -21.53 0.71 13.77
N SER A 71 -21.63 -0.49 13.18
CA SER A 71 -21.16 -1.69 13.86
C SER A 71 -19.63 -1.78 13.86
N PRO A 72 -18.99 -2.40 14.87
CA PRO A 72 -17.53 -2.49 14.86
C PRO A 72 -16.97 -3.30 13.67
N ASN A 73 -17.67 -4.34 13.21
CA ASN A 73 -17.26 -5.09 12.01
C ASN A 73 -17.29 -4.25 10.73
N GLU A 74 -18.31 -3.40 10.58
CA GLU A 74 -18.41 -2.48 9.45
C GLU A 74 -17.28 -1.46 9.47
N TYR A 75 -17.01 -0.86 10.63
CA TYR A 75 -15.89 0.05 10.82
C TYR A 75 -14.55 -0.62 10.47
N ILE A 76 -14.29 -1.83 10.99
CA ILE A 76 -13.04 -2.57 10.73
C ILE A 76 -12.86 -2.82 9.23
N GLY A 77 -13.94 -3.09 8.49
CA GLY A 77 -13.88 -3.25 7.04
C GLY A 77 -13.41 -1.98 6.33
N ILE A 78 -14.00 -0.84 6.68
CA ILE A 78 -13.64 0.48 6.14
C ILE A 78 -12.19 0.80 6.48
N ALA A 79 -11.83 0.73 7.77
CA ALA A 79 -10.51 1.06 8.28
C ALA A 79 -9.38 0.24 7.62
N LYS A 80 -9.61 -1.05 7.33
CA LYS A 80 -8.63 -1.88 6.62
C LYS A 80 -8.42 -1.44 5.17
N VAL A 81 -9.49 -1.03 4.49
CA VAL A 81 -9.38 -0.49 3.12
C VAL A 81 -8.60 0.82 3.14
N SER A 82 -8.94 1.73 4.06
CA SER A 82 -8.23 3.00 4.28
C SER A 82 -6.74 2.79 4.55
N SER A 83 -6.40 1.87 5.46
CA SER A 83 -5.02 1.48 5.77
C SER A 83 -4.26 0.97 4.55
N SER A 84 -4.92 0.16 3.71
CA SER A 84 -4.34 -0.32 2.45
C SER A 84 -4.08 0.83 1.47
N GLN A 85 -5.00 1.79 1.36
CA GLN A 85 -4.84 2.95 0.47
C GLN A 85 -3.69 3.85 0.91
N ILE A 86 -3.57 4.11 2.22
CA ILE A 86 -2.44 4.87 2.79
C ILE A 86 -1.11 4.16 2.54
N ASN A 87 -1.07 2.84 2.72
CA ASN A 87 0.12 2.05 2.39
C ASN A 87 0.49 2.14 0.90
N SER A 88 -0.49 2.13 0.00
CA SER A 88 -0.23 2.36 -1.42
C SER A 88 0.41 3.73 -1.66
N LEU A 89 -0.11 4.81 -1.05
CA LEU A 89 0.48 6.14 -1.17
C LEU A 89 1.92 6.20 -0.64
N ILE A 90 2.21 5.49 0.46
CA ILE A 90 3.59 5.38 1.00
C ILE A 90 4.52 4.70 -0.01
N ILE A 91 4.08 3.60 -0.62
CA ILE A 91 4.87 2.88 -1.64
C ILE A 91 5.10 3.78 -2.85
N GLU A 92 4.05 4.41 -3.38
CA GLU A 92 4.17 5.26 -4.56
C GLU A 92 5.13 6.45 -4.32
N LEU A 93 5.09 7.09 -3.14
CA LEU A 93 6.04 8.13 -2.78
C LEU A 93 7.47 7.59 -2.62
N THR A 94 7.62 6.40 -2.03
CA THR A 94 8.94 5.76 -1.83
C THR A 94 9.60 5.42 -3.16
N ASP A 95 8.81 4.93 -4.13
CA ASP A 95 9.28 4.46 -5.43
C ASP A 95 9.25 5.55 -6.52
N SER A 96 8.79 6.77 -6.18
CA SER A 96 8.64 7.91 -7.10
C SER A 96 9.93 8.43 -7.73
N GLY A 97 11.09 8.07 -7.16
CA GLY A 97 12.39 8.57 -7.61
C GLY A 97 12.62 10.06 -7.34
N ALA A 98 12.10 10.57 -6.21
CA ALA A 98 12.26 11.96 -5.77
C ALA A 98 13.71 12.47 -5.92
N THR A 99 13.86 13.66 -6.52
CA THR A 99 15.17 14.32 -6.64
C THR A 99 15.64 14.85 -5.29
N GLN A 100 16.94 15.18 -5.17
CA GLN A 100 17.52 15.68 -3.92
C GLN A 100 16.76 16.87 -3.30
N GLU A 101 16.18 17.74 -4.12
CA GLU A 101 15.35 18.87 -3.68
C GLU A 101 14.06 18.42 -2.96
N TRP A 102 13.48 17.29 -3.37
CA TRP A 102 12.17 16.82 -2.90
C TRP A 102 12.25 15.66 -1.90
N VAL A 103 13.39 14.98 -1.80
CA VAL A 103 13.59 13.84 -0.90
C VAL A 103 13.17 14.15 0.53
N GLU A 104 13.55 15.30 1.09
CA GLU A 104 13.19 15.66 2.46
C GLU A 104 11.67 15.82 2.63
N SER A 105 11.02 16.54 1.72
CA SER A 105 9.57 16.72 1.72
C SER A 105 8.82 15.39 1.61
N TYR A 106 9.31 14.47 0.78
CA TYR A 106 8.71 13.14 0.59
C TYR A 106 8.91 12.26 1.83
N VAL A 107 10.11 12.24 2.41
CA VAL A 107 10.41 11.50 3.64
C VAL A 107 9.54 11.99 4.80
N ASN A 108 9.42 13.31 4.96
CA ASN A 108 8.58 13.91 5.99
C ASN A 108 7.12 13.51 5.81
N TYR A 109 6.61 13.56 4.57
CA TYR A 109 5.22 13.21 4.31
C TYR A 109 4.93 11.71 4.42
N ILE A 110 5.85 10.84 3.99
CA ILE A 110 5.80 9.39 4.27
C ILE A 110 5.72 9.15 5.79
N GLY A 111 6.48 9.90 6.59
CA GLY A 111 6.40 9.85 8.04
C GLY A 111 5.00 10.19 8.57
N ALA A 112 4.36 11.24 8.03
CA ALA A 112 2.99 11.60 8.38
C ALA A 112 1.97 10.51 7.99
N LEU A 113 2.10 9.92 6.80
CA LEU A 113 1.25 8.82 6.35
C LEU A 113 1.38 7.57 7.23
N LYS A 114 2.60 7.26 7.70
CA LYS A 114 2.83 6.16 8.65
C LYS A 114 2.12 6.40 9.98
N LYS A 115 2.18 7.61 10.52
CA LYS A 115 1.45 8.00 11.74
C LYS A 115 -0.07 7.90 11.56
N LEU A 116 -0.59 8.34 10.41
CA LEU A 116 -2.00 8.18 10.10
C LEU A 116 -2.39 6.68 10.07
N ASN A 117 -1.57 5.83 9.44
CA ASN A 117 -1.85 4.40 9.40
C ASN A 117 -1.79 3.73 10.78
N GLU A 118 -0.89 4.18 11.64
CA GLU A 118 -0.80 3.77 13.04
C GLU A 118 -2.08 4.14 13.81
N LYS A 119 -2.57 5.39 13.65
CA LYS A 119 -3.86 5.83 14.22
C LYS A 119 -5.01 4.92 13.78
N ILE A 120 -5.12 4.62 12.48
CA ILE A 120 -6.16 3.73 11.95
C ILE A 120 -6.05 2.31 12.51
N THR A 121 -4.83 1.85 12.75
CA THR A 121 -4.62 0.52 13.36
C THR A 121 -5.10 0.51 14.81
N GLU A 122 -4.82 1.55 15.59
CA GLU A 122 -5.30 1.67 16.97
C GLU A 122 -6.84 1.74 17.05
N THR A 123 -7.49 2.47 16.14
CA THR A 123 -8.96 2.51 16.09
C THR A 123 -9.57 1.15 15.70
N ILE A 124 -8.90 0.35 14.88
CA ILE A 124 -9.29 -1.05 14.62
C ILE A 124 -9.20 -1.88 15.92
N VAL A 125 -8.18 -1.67 16.76
CA VAL A 125 -8.10 -2.34 18.06
C VAL A 125 -9.29 -1.96 18.93
N VAL A 126 -9.66 -0.67 19.01
CA VAL A 126 -10.87 -0.20 19.71
C VAL A 126 -12.11 -0.93 19.21
N ALA A 127 -12.33 -0.98 17.90
CA ALA A 127 -13.48 -1.65 17.30
C ALA A 127 -13.51 -3.16 17.63
N ASN A 128 -12.37 -3.84 17.59
CA ASN A 128 -12.28 -5.24 17.98
C ASN A 128 -12.64 -5.46 19.45
N LEU A 129 -12.22 -4.56 20.35
CA LEU A 129 -12.59 -4.62 21.76
C LEU A 129 -14.08 -4.37 21.98
N MET A 130 -14.71 -3.48 21.19
CA MET A 130 -16.15 -3.24 21.24
C MET A 130 -16.99 -4.43 20.73
N ASN A 131 -16.41 -5.32 19.92
CA ASN A 131 -17.04 -6.58 19.51
C ASN A 131 -17.00 -7.66 20.61
N GLY A 132 -16.12 -7.51 21.61
CA GLY A 132 -15.98 -8.47 22.71
C GLY A 132 -16.86 -8.08 23.91
N ASP A 133 -17.32 -9.08 24.65
CA ASP A 133 -17.94 -8.86 25.96
C ASP A 133 -16.84 -8.46 26.96
N ASP A 134 -16.88 -7.20 27.40
CA ASP A 134 -16.30 -6.71 28.66
C ASP A 134 -14.81 -6.30 28.67
N ASN A 135 -14.46 -5.17 28.04
CA ASN A 135 -13.12 -4.58 28.21
C ASN A 135 -13.05 -3.04 28.11
N SER A 136 -14.01 -2.35 28.76
CA SER A 136 -14.16 -0.88 28.71
C SER A 136 -12.93 -0.08 29.18
N ASN A 137 -12.20 -0.57 30.19
CA ASN A 137 -10.97 0.06 30.66
C ASN A 137 -9.86 0.04 29.59
N SER A 138 -9.76 -1.04 28.81
CA SER A 138 -8.78 -1.18 27.74
C SER A 138 -9.08 -0.23 26.56
N ILE A 139 -10.37 0.04 26.29
CA ILE A 139 -10.80 0.97 25.25
C ILE A 139 -10.38 2.42 25.57
N ASN A 140 -10.57 2.87 26.81
CA ASN A 140 -10.23 4.23 27.21
C ASN A 140 -8.72 4.52 27.11
N GLU A 141 -7.86 3.54 27.42
CA GLU A 141 -6.41 3.67 27.27
C GLU A 141 -6.00 3.84 25.80
N ILE A 142 -6.62 3.09 24.88
CA ILE A 142 -6.32 3.18 23.45
C ILE A 142 -6.83 4.48 22.86
N ILE A 143 -8.01 4.97 23.28
CA ILE A 143 -8.51 6.29 22.88
C ILE A 143 -7.52 7.40 23.30
N ALA A 144 -6.95 7.30 24.50
CA ALA A 144 -5.92 8.25 24.94
C ALA A 144 -4.65 8.20 24.07
N LYS A 145 -4.24 7.00 23.60
CA LYS A 145 -3.13 6.85 22.65
C LYS A 145 -3.46 7.49 21.29
N ILE A 146 -4.68 7.28 20.78
CA ILE A 146 -5.15 7.92 19.53
C ILE A 146 -5.03 9.44 19.62
N HIS A 147 -5.47 10.05 20.72
CA HIS A 147 -5.34 11.51 20.91
C HIS A 147 -3.89 11.99 20.97
N GLN A 148 -2.96 11.17 21.47
CA GLN A 148 -1.53 11.52 21.44
C GLN A 148 -0.95 11.48 20.02
N LEU A 149 -1.51 10.66 19.12
CA LEU A 149 -1.11 10.60 17.72
C LEU A 149 -1.64 11.80 16.91
N GLU A 150 -2.65 12.50 17.41
CA GLU A 150 -3.21 13.73 16.82
C GLU A 150 -2.39 14.99 17.16
N THR A 151 -1.43 14.88 18.09
CA THR A 151 -0.56 15.98 18.56
C THR A 151 0.82 15.93 17.90
#